data_AF-B4JNR5-F1
#
_entry.id   AF-B4JNR5-F1
#
_cell.length_a   1.000
_cell.length_b   1.000
_cell.length_c   1.000
_cell.angle_alpha   90.00
_cell.angle_beta   90.00
_cell.angle_gamma   90.00
#
_symmetry.space_group_name_H-M   'P 1'
#
loop_
_entity.id
_entity.type
_entity.pdbx_description
1 polymer ?
#
loop_
_entity_poly.entity_id
_entity_poly.type
_entity_poly.pdbx_seq_one_letter_code
_entity_poly.pdbx_strand_id
1 'polypeptide(L)'
;MRDGYSLQKFAGEGLRTLVLAERQLSKDYYNDWRLRHQEASLSMDSREQKLNAIYEEIESDMDLLGVTAIEDKLQDGVPKSISNLQNAGIKIWVLTGDKQETAINIGYSCQLLTDELVDVFIVDGSSVEEVEKQLRQFKESIKIFDRFRPGGIDNYNGESGMDPLSVTMTQTSAFMQDSNGSIISQPPPAISVVTFRWDAKIKDNKGGPDR
;
A
#
# COMPACT_ATOMS: atom_id res chain seq x y z
N MET A 1 24.55 22.16 0.55
CA MET A 1 23.84 20.87 0.48
C MET A 1 22.36 21.12 0.48
N ARG A 2 21.69 20.85 -0.66
CA ARG A 2 20.22 21.01 -0.85
C ARG A 2 19.54 19.63 -1.02
N ASP A 3 20.27 18.56 -0.72
CA ASP A 3 20.01 17.23 -1.27
C ASP A 3 18.99 16.43 -0.46
N GLY A 4 18.83 16.75 0.83
CA GLY A 4 17.76 16.21 1.67
C GLY A 4 16.36 16.61 1.19
N TYR A 5 16.23 17.82 0.62
CA TYR A 5 14.96 18.28 0.04
C TYR A 5 14.59 17.48 -1.22
N SER A 6 15.56 17.21 -2.10
CA SER A 6 15.34 16.43 -3.32
C SER A 6 14.94 14.99 -3.00
N LEU A 7 15.57 14.36 -2.00
CA LEU A 7 15.23 13.00 -1.59
C LEU A 7 13.80 12.91 -1.08
N GLN A 8 13.39 13.84 -0.20
CA GLN A 8 12.04 13.86 0.34
C GLN A 8 10.99 14.16 -0.74
N LYS A 9 11.31 15.05 -1.69
CA LYS A 9 10.46 15.35 -2.84
C LYS A 9 10.24 14.12 -3.72
N PHE A 10 11.31 13.46 -4.17
CA PHE A 10 11.22 12.29 -5.05
C PHE A 10 10.52 11.11 -4.37
N ALA A 11 10.75 10.91 -3.07
CA ALA A 11 10.02 9.92 -2.29
C ALA A 11 8.52 10.24 -2.21
N GLY A 12 8.17 11.53 -2.04
CA GLY A 12 6.78 11.99 -2.08
C GLY A 12 6.09 11.75 -3.43
N GLU A 13 6.84 11.86 -4.52
CA GLU A 13 6.39 11.54 -5.88
C GLU A 13 6.38 10.02 -6.17
N GLY A 14 6.78 9.16 -5.22
CA GLY A 14 6.76 7.70 -5.38
C GLY A 14 7.88 7.14 -6.24
N LEU A 15 8.91 7.94 -6.52
CA LEU A 15 10.07 7.50 -7.29
C LEU A 15 11.02 6.69 -6.40
N ARG A 16 11.58 5.62 -6.94
CA ARG A 16 12.67 4.90 -6.28
C ARG A 16 13.91 5.79 -6.29
N THR A 17 14.42 6.09 -5.10
CA THR A 17 15.59 6.96 -4.95
C THR A 17 16.84 6.15 -4.60
N LEU A 18 17.96 6.47 -5.24
CA LEU A 18 19.29 5.96 -4.87
C LEU A 18 20.20 7.16 -4.62
N VAL A 19 20.99 7.07 -3.56
CA VAL A 19 21.98 8.09 -3.19
C VAL A 19 23.35 7.61 -3.62
N LEU A 20 24.10 8.47 -4.31
CA LEU A 20 25.47 8.20 -4.74
C LEU A 20 26.41 9.04 -3.90
N ALA A 21 27.39 8.39 -3.27
CA ALA A 21 28.45 9.04 -2.54
C ALA A 21 29.79 8.40 -2.94
N GLU A 22 30.88 9.16 -2.80
CA GLU A 22 32.22 8.66 -3.03
C GLU A 22 33.13 8.97 -1.85
N ARG A 23 34.22 8.23 -1.73
CA ARG A 23 35.32 8.55 -0.83
C ARG A 23 36.63 8.27 -1.55
N GLN A 24 37.52 9.26 -1.55
CA GLN A 24 38.86 9.09 -2.10
C GLN A 24 39.74 8.37 -1.08
N LEU A 25 40.35 7.26 -1.48
CA LEU A 25 41.21 6.44 -0.62
C LEU A 25 42.67 6.59 -1.04
N SER A 26 43.56 6.68 -0.05
CA SER A 26 44.99 6.56 -0.33
C SER A 26 45.32 5.11 -0.70
N LYS A 27 46.36 4.94 -1.52
CA LYS A 27 46.81 3.61 -1.94
C LYS A 27 47.25 2.75 -0.75
N ASP A 28 47.89 3.35 0.24
CA ASP A 28 48.35 2.66 1.44
C ASP A 28 47.19 2.18 2.29
N TYR A 29 46.17 3.03 2.49
CA TYR A 29 44.95 2.66 3.20
C TYR A 29 44.24 1.51 2.50
N TYR A 30 44.06 1.59 1.17
CA TYR A 30 43.40 0.53 0.42
C TYR A 30 44.15 -0.81 0.51
N ASN A 31 45.48 -0.79 0.43
CA ASN A 31 46.29 -2.00 0.53
C ASN A 31 46.17 -2.67 1.91
N ASP A 32 46.19 -1.88 2.99
CA ASP A 32 45.97 -2.37 4.36
C ASP A 32 44.55 -2.94 4.52
N TRP A 33 43.54 -2.17 4.12
CA TRP A 33 42.14 -2.61 4.15
C TRP A 33 41.93 -3.92 3.39
N ARG A 34 42.54 -4.06 2.20
CA ARG A 34 42.43 -5.27 1.36
C ARG A 34 42.99 -6.51 2.06
N LEU A 35 44.09 -6.38 2.81
CA LEU A 35 44.66 -7.49 3.57
C LEU A 35 43.69 -7.93 4.68
N ARG A 36 43.13 -6.97 5.42
CA ARG A 36 42.14 -7.25 6.48
C ARG A 36 40.85 -7.83 5.93
N HIS A 37 40.39 -7.35 4.78
CA HIS A 37 39.25 -7.93 4.06
C HIS A 37 39.50 -9.38 3.68
N GLN A 38 40.68 -9.69 3.12
CA GLN A 38 41.05 -11.05 2.76
C GLN A 38 41.07 -11.97 4.00
N GLU A 39 41.67 -11.52 5.10
CA GLU A 39 41.68 -12.26 6.37
C GLU A 39 40.26 -12.53 6.89
N ALA A 40 39.39 -11.51 6.89
CA ALA A 40 38.00 -11.65 7.29
C ALA A 40 37.26 -12.64 6.37
N SER A 41 37.50 -12.59 5.06
CA SER A 41 36.83 -13.46 4.07
C SER A 41 37.21 -14.93 4.21
N LEU A 42 38.43 -15.22 4.68
CA LEU A 42 38.95 -16.57 4.90
C LEU A 42 38.67 -17.08 6.32
N SER A 43 38.04 -16.28 7.18
CA SER A 43 37.78 -16.67 8.55
C SER A 43 36.71 -17.77 8.63
N MET A 44 37.02 -18.83 9.37
CA MET A 44 36.08 -19.92 9.64
C MET A 44 35.04 -19.56 10.71
N ASP A 45 35.40 -18.63 11.60
CA ASP A 45 34.56 -18.18 12.71
C ASP A 45 34.09 -16.75 12.49
N SER A 46 32.77 -16.53 12.67
CA SER A 46 32.18 -15.17 12.68
C SER A 46 32.45 -14.36 11.41
N ARG A 47 32.59 -15.04 10.27
CA ARG A 47 32.96 -14.45 8.97
C ARG A 47 32.08 -13.27 8.56
N GLU A 48 30.76 -13.41 8.67
CA GLU A 48 29.80 -12.36 8.31
C GLU A 48 29.98 -11.11 9.18
N GLN A 49 30.14 -11.28 10.50
CA GLN A 49 30.34 -10.15 11.41
C GLN A 49 31.66 -9.42 11.13
N LYS A 50 32.74 -10.16 10.86
CA LYS A 50 34.04 -9.58 10.49
C LYS A 50 33.97 -8.82 9.18
N LEU A 51 33.32 -9.39 8.15
CA LEU A 51 33.14 -8.71 6.87
C LEU A 51 32.29 -7.45 7.00
N ASN A 52 31.20 -7.50 7.76
CA ASN A 52 30.36 -6.32 7.99
C ASN A 52 31.16 -5.18 8.64
N ALA A 53 31.97 -5.47 9.68
CA ALA A 53 32.82 -4.46 10.30
C ALA A 53 33.83 -3.83 9.32
N ILE A 54 34.41 -4.65 8.42
CA ILE A 54 35.33 -4.18 7.38
C ILE A 54 34.64 -3.33 6.32
N TYR A 55 33.39 -3.65 5.97
CA TYR A 55 32.57 -2.85 5.04
C TYR A 55 32.13 -1.52 5.67
N GLU A 56 31.65 -1.53 6.91
CA GLU A 56 31.27 -0.30 7.64
C GLU A 56 32.44 0.68 7.75
N GLU A 57 33.67 0.18 7.96
CA GLU A 57 34.87 1.03 8.03
C GLU A 57 35.14 1.78 6.72
N ILE A 58 35.06 1.10 5.57
CA ILE A 58 35.37 1.72 4.27
C ILE A 58 34.20 2.55 3.73
N GLU A 59 32.97 2.23 4.11
CA GLU A 59 31.74 2.95 3.76
C GLU A 59 31.43 4.12 4.71
N SER A 60 32.42 4.59 5.48
CA SER A 60 32.34 5.77 6.35
C SER A 60 32.90 7.02 5.67
N ASP A 61 32.51 8.21 6.14
CA ASP A 61 33.05 9.51 5.72
C ASP A 61 33.06 9.73 4.19
N MET A 62 31.93 9.45 3.54
CA MET A 62 31.74 9.65 2.10
C MET A 62 31.18 11.05 1.79
N ASP A 63 31.63 11.61 0.68
CA ASP A 63 31.09 12.83 0.08
C ASP A 63 29.89 12.49 -0.80
N LEU A 64 28.75 13.11 -0.50
CA LEU A 64 27.53 12.96 -1.27
C LEU A 64 27.69 13.61 -2.66
N LEU A 65 27.59 12.80 -3.72
CA LEU A 65 27.65 13.25 -5.11
C LEU A 65 26.28 13.65 -5.66
N GLY A 66 25.24 12.90 -5.29
CA GLY A 66 23.88 13.17 -5.78
C GLY A 66 22.87 12.08 -5.47
N VAL A 67 21.66 12.26 -6.00
CA VAL A 67 20.53 11.34 -5.87
C VAL A 67 19.95 11.08 -7.25
N THR A 68 19.69 9.82 -7.59
CA THR A 68 18.89 9.46 -8.77
C THR A 68 17.46 9.16 -8.34
N ALA A 69 16.49 9.49 -9.18
CA ALA A 69 15.09 9.15 -9.01
C ALA A 69 14.62 8.35 -10.23
N ILE A 70 14.11 7.15 -9.99
CA ILE A 70 13.67 6.21 -11.02
C ILE A 70 12.17 6.02 -10.89
N GLU A 71 11.47 6.26 -11.98
CA GLU A 71 10.04 5.96 -12.10
C GLU A 71 9.85 4.45 -12.27
N ASP A 72 9.08 3.85 -11.37
CA ASP A 72 8.74 2.43 -11.45
C ASP A 72 7.49 2.27 -12.32
N LYS A 73 7.70 2.12 -13.62
CA LYS A 73 6.60 2.00 -14.56
C LYS A 73 5.83 0.71 -14.32
N LEU A 74 4.50 0.84 -14.25
CA LEU A 74 3.61 -0.31 -14.26
C LEU A 74 3.76 -1.08 -15.59
N GLN A 75 3.58 -2.39 -15.53
CA GLN A 75 3.51 -3.20 -16.74
C GLN A 75 2.31 -2.76 -17.60
N ASP A 76 2.45 -2.91 -18.92
CA ASP A 76 1.42 -2.56 -19.87
C ASP A 76 0.10 -3.29 -19.57
N GLY A 77 -0.98 -2.52 -19.52
CA GLY A 77 -2.33 -3.05 -19.29
C GLY A 77 -2.69 -3.33 -17.83
N VAL A 78 -1.79 -3.12 -16.86
CA VAL A 78 -2.10 -3.27 -15.42
C VAL A 78 -3.31 -2.42 -14.99
N PRO A 79 -3.36 -1.09 -15.26
CA PRO A 79 -4.50 -0.27 -14.82
C PRO A 79 -5.83 -0.75 -15.42
N LYS A 80 -5.84 -1.07 -16.71
CA LYS A 80 -7.02 -1.59 -17.41
C LYS A 80 -7.50 -2.92 -16.83
N SER A 81 -6.57 -3.81 -16.49
CA SER A 81 -6.88 -5.12 -15.93
C SER A 81 -7.47 -4.99 -14.53
N ILE A 82 -6.89 -4.15 -13.68
CA ILE A 82 -7.40 -3.85 -12.34
C ILE A 82 -8.81 -3.27 -12.42
N SER A 83 -9.04 -2.28 -13.28
CA SER A 83 -10.37 -1.69 -13.48
C SER A 83 -11.41 -2.73 -13.93
N ASN A 84 -11.06 -3.61 -14.87
CA ASN A 84 -11.95 -4.68 -15.33
C ASN A 84 -12.29 -5.66 -14.19
N LEU A 85 -11.31 -6.04 -13.36
CA LEU A 85 -11.53 -6.93 -12.23
C LEU A 85 -12.42 -6.26 -11.16
N GLN A 86 -12.22 -4.97 -10.88
CA GLN A 86 -13.08 -4.20 -9.99
C GLN A 86 -14.52 -4.10 -10.51
N ASN A 87 -14.70 -3.82 -11.81
CA ASN A 87 -16.01 -3.77 -12.46
C ASN A 87 -16.73 -5.13 -12.45
N ALA A 88 -15.96 -6.22 -12.44
CA ALA A 88 -16.49 -7.58 -12.27
C ALA A 88 -16.85 -7.92 -10.81
N GLY A 89 -16.69 -6.98 -9.87
CA GLY A 89 -16.97 -7.18 -8.45
C GLY A 89 -15.88 -7.94 -7.70
N ILE A 90 -14.71 -8.18 -8.31
CA ILE A 90 -13.58 -8.88 -7.68
C ILE A 90 -12.84 -7.91 -6.76
N LYS A 91 -12.66 -8.32 -5.49
CA LYS A 91 -11.89 -7.55 -4.52
C LYS A 91 -10.41 -7.83 -4.68
N ILE A 92 -9.60 -6.78 -4.79
CA ILE A 92 -8.16 -6.87 -5.03
C ILE A 92 -7.41 -6.46 -3.76
N TRP A 93 -6.43 -7.26 -3.38
CA TRP A 93 -5.58 -7.05 -2.21
C TRP A 93 -4.14 -6.97 -2.68
N VAL A 94 -3.42 -5.94 -2.23
CA VAL A 94 -1.99 -5.79 -2.50
C VAL A 94 -1.23 -6.03 -1.20
N LEU A 95 -0.40 -7.07 -1.21
CA LEU A 95 0.51 -7.42 -0.12
C LEU A 95 1.92 -7.06 -0.57
N THR A 96 2.55 -6.09 0.10
CA THR A 96 3.89 -5.63 -0.25
C THR A 96 4.76 -5.41 0.98
N GLY A 97 6.07 -5.59 0.80
CA GLY A 97 7.12 -5.24 1.76
C GLY A 97 7.70 -3.85 1.52
N ASP A 98 7.18 -3.10 0.55
CA ASP A 98 7.55 -1.71 0.34
C ASP A 98 7.05 -0.80 1.47
N LYS A 99 7.65 0.39 1.55
CA LYS A 99 7.15 1.43 2.46
C LYS A 99 5.71 1.81 2.12
N GLN A 100 4.97 2.24 3.12
CA GLN A 100 3.56 2.62 3.00
C GLN A 100 3.35 3.69 1.91
N GLU A 101 4.21 4.71 1.86
CA GLU A 101 4.13 5.80 0.90
C GLU A 101 4.27 5.28 -0.54
N THR A 102 5.23 4.37 -0.77
CA THR A 102 5.42 3.71 -2.07
C THR A 102 4.19 2.88 -2.45
N ALA A 103 3.65 2.11 -1.51
CA ALA A 103 2.48 1.26 -1.77
C ALA A 103 1.24 2.09 -2.13
N ILE A 104 1.03 3.23 -1.46
CA ILE A 104 -0.05 4.18 -1.78
C ILE A 104 0.15 4.77 -3.18
N ASN A 105 1.36 5.22 -3.51
CA ASN A 105 1.66 5.79 -4.82
C ASN A 105 1.47 4.78 -5.96
N ILE A 106 1.87 3.52 -5.77
CA ILE A 106 1.59 2.43 -6.72
C ILE A 106 0.08 2.17 -6.81
N GLY A 107 -0.64 2.21 -5.69
CA GLY A 107 -2.10 2.07 -5.65
C GLY A 107 -2.81 3.10 -6.52
N TYR A 108 -2.42 4.38 -6.43
CA TYR A 108 -2.96 5.43 -7.30
C TYR A 108 -2.55 5.23 -8.77
N SER A 109 -1.28 4.90 -9.02
CA SER A 109 -0.76 4.71 -10.37
C SER A 109 -1.49 3.60 -11.13
N CYS A 110 -1.91 2.53 -10.44
CA CYS A 110 -2.60 1.40 -11.04
C CYS A 110 -4.13 1.50 -10.98
N GLN A 111 -4.66 2.66 -10.59
CA GLN A 111 -6.10 2.93 -10.42
C GLN A 111 -6.78 2.01 -9.40
N LEU A 112 -5.98 1.40 -8.54
CA LEU A 112 -6.49 0.67 -7.39
C LEU A 112 -6.95 1.67 -6.32
N LEU A 113 -6.26 2.79 -6.15
CA LEU A 113 -6.75 3.92 -5.36
C LEU A 113 -7.19 5.02 -6.33
N THR A 114 -8.37 5.60 -6.10
CA THR A 114 -8.91 6.70 -6.89
C THR A 114 -9.37 7.82 -5.97
N ASP A 115 -9.31 9.06 -6.42
CA ASP A 115 -9.78 10.22 -5.63
C ASP A 115 -11.28 10.16 -5.27
N GLU A 116 -12.05 9.33 -5.97
CA GLU A 116 -13.47 9.04 -5.68
C GLU A 116 -13.66 8.06 -4.51
N LEU A 117 -12.60 7.37 -4.05
CA LEU A 117 -12.67 6.55 -2.84
C LEU A 117 -12.83 7.48 -1.65
N VAL A 118 -13.97 7.35 -0.99
CA VAL A 118 -14.38 8.26 0.08
C VAL A 118 -13.39 8.27 1.24
N ASP A 119 -12.74 7.13 1.55
CA ASP A 119 -11.83 7.02 2.70
C ASP A 119 -10.67 6.05 2.43
N VAL A 120 -9.46 6.49 2.77
CA VAL A 120 -8.26 5.63 2.90
C VAL A 120 -8.02 5.41 4.40
N PHE A 121 -8.17 4.17 4.86
CA PHE A 121 -7.95 3.80 6.26
C PHE A 121 -6.52 3.30 6.47
N ILE A 122 -5.76 3.99 7.32
CA ILE A 122 -4.36 3.63 7.64
C ILE A 122 -4.31 3.02 9.04
N VAL A 123 -3.85 1.77 9.13
CA VAL A 123 -3.59 1.06 10.39
C VAL A 123 -2.08 0.91 10.55
N ASP A 124 -1.48 1.68 11.44
CA ASP A 124 -0.03 1.78 11.67
C ASP A 124 0.38 1.46 13.12
N GLY A 125 -0.52 0.83 13.89
CA GLY A 125 -0.29 0.48 15.28
C GLY A 125 0.93 -0.42 15.52
N SER A 126 1.65 -0.12 16.59
CA SER A 126 2.89 -0.79 17.00
C SER A 126 2.68 -1.89 18.06
N SER A 127 1.48 -1.98 18.63
CA SER A 127 1.04 -3.04 19.54
C SER A 127 -0.28 -3.66 19.09
N VAL A 128 -0.60 -4.85 19.60
CA VAL A 128 -1.86 -5.55 19.30
C VAL A 128 -3.06 -4.69 19.72
N GLU A 129 -2.97 -4.05 20.89
CA GLU A 129 -4.03 -3.19 21.44
C GLU A 129 -4.25 -1.94 20.58
N GLU A 130 -3.17 -1.34 20.08
CA GLU A 130 -3.24 -0.16 19.21
C GLU A 130 -3.90 -0.50 17.86
N VAL A 131 -3.47 -1.61 17.24
CA VAL A 131 -4.07 -2.13 16.00
C VAL A 131 -5.54 -2.47 16.21
N GLU A 132 -5.89 -3.16 17.30
CA GLU A 132 -7.30 -3.48 17.61
C GLU A 132 -8.15 -2.23 17.75
N LYS A 133 -7.64 -1.20 18.44
CA LYS A 133 -8.35 0.07 18.62
C LYS A 133 -8.60 0.77 17.28
N GLN A 134 -7.58 0.87 16.42
CA GLN A 134 -7.69 1.47 15.09
C GLN A 134 -8.70 0.71 14.22
N LEU A 135 -8.62 -0.62 14.18
CA LEU A 135 -9.56 -1.46 13.43
C LEU A 135 -11.01 -1.30 13.91
N ARG A 136 -11.25 -1.23 15.22
CA ARG A 136 -12.58 -0.99 15.78
C ARG A 136 -13.12 0.38 15.38
N GLN A 137 -12.28 1.41 15.45
CA GLN A 137 -12.65 2.77 15.03
C GLN A 137 -13.03 2.82 13.55
N PHE A 138 -12.23 2.22 12.66
CA PHE A 138 -12.54 2.19 11.23
C PHE A 138 -13.79 1.36 10.93
N LYS A 139 -13.99 0.23 11.60
CA LYS A 139 -15.20 -0.58 11.49
C LYS A 139 -16.47 0.20 11.82
N GLU A 140 -16.45 1.03 12.87
CA GLU A 140 -17.62 1.86 13.21
C GLU A 140 -17.82 3.01 12.20
N SER A 141 -16.74 3.61 11.68
CA SER A 141 -16.87 4.66 10.65
C SER A 141 -17.51 4.13 9.34
N ILE A 142 -17.14 2.92 8.90
CA ILE A 142 -17.70 2.28 7.71
C ILE A 142 -19.20 2.02 7.89
N LYS A 143 -19.62 1.52 9.07
CA LYS A 143 -21.04 1.28 9.37
C LYS A 143 -21.88 2.55 9.32
N ILE A 144 -21.32 3.68 9.78
CA ILE A 144 -22.01 4.97 9.74
C ILE A 144 -22.18 5.40 8.28
N PHE A 145 -21.12 5.32 7.47
CA PHE A 145 -21.17 5.68 6.06
C PHE A 145 -22.21 4.84 5.27
N ASP A 146 -22.22 3.52 5.44
CA ASP A 146 -23.20 2.64 4.78
C ASP A 146 -24.65 2.99 5.13
N ARG A 147 -24.88 3.48 6.36
CA ARG A 147 -26.21 3.85 6.85
C ARG A 147 -26.74 5.17 6.29
N PHE A 148 -25.86 6.05 5.83
CA PHE A 148 -26.22 7.41 5.37
C PHE A 148 -26.09 7.60 3.85
N ARG A 149 -25.92 6.53 3.05
CA ARG A 149 -26.03 6.61 1.58
C ARG A 149 -27.42 7.18 1.18
N PRO A 150 -27.50 8.37 0.54
CA PRO A 150 -28.75 8.89 0.04
C PRO A 150 -29.08 8.16 -1.26
N GLY A 151 -29.82 7.05 -1.15
CA GLY A 151 -30.22 6.25 -2.32
C GLY A 151 -30.87 4.89 -2.03
N GLY A 152 -30.96 4.44 -0.78
CA GLY A 152 -31.72 3.24 -0.42
C GLY A 152 -33.19 3.55 -0.16
N ILE A 153 -34.08 3.25 -1.11
CA ILE A 153 -35.51 3.13 -0.81
C ILE A 153 -35.70 1.83 -0.04
N ASP A 154 -35.92 1.93 1.28
CA ASP A 154 -36.38 0.82 2.10
C ASP A 154 -37.84 0.49 1.71
N ASN A 155 -38.01 -0.43 0.76
CA ASN A 155 -39.30 -1.09 0.52
C ASN A 155 -39.55 -2.13 1.61
N TYR A 156 -40.03 -1.67 2.78
CA TYR A 156 -40.71 -2.54 3.73
C TYR A 156 -42.18 -2.65 3.33
N ASN A 157 -42.50 -3.72 2.59
CA ASN A 157 -43.87 -4.16 2.35
C ASN A 157 -44.34 -5.04 3.52
N GLY A 158 -45.39 -4.60 4.21
CA GLY A 158 -46.08 -5.35 5.26
C GLY A 158 -47.50 -4.80 5.47
N GLU A 159 -48.42 -5.30 4.65
CA GLU A 159 -49.89 -5.44 4.82
C GLU A 159 -50.70 -4.35 5.55
N SER A 160 -51.61 -3.68 4.81
CA SER A 160 -53.05 -3.61 5.14
C SER A 160 -53.83 -2.77 4.11
N GLY A 161 -55.04 -3.21 3.79
CA GLY A 161 -56.13 -2.31 3.37
C GLY A 161 -56.43 -2.24 1.87
N MET A 162 -57.55 -2.86 1.51
CA MET A 162 -58.26 -2.80 0.23
C MET A 162 -58.81 -1.38 -0.04
N ASP A 163 -58.77 -0.91 -1.30
CA ASP A 163 -59.95 -0.38 -2.01
C ASP A 163 -59.66 -0.01 -3.48
N PRO A 164 -60.56 -0.29 -4.44
CA PRO A 164 -60.36 -0.07 -5.87
C PRO A 164 -60.98 1.25 -6.35
N LEU A 165 -60.58 1.67 -7.57
CA LEU A 165 -61.26 2.55 -8.54
C LEU A 165 -60.38 3.72 -9.01
N SER A 166 -59.75 3.57 -10.17
CA SER A 166 -59.69 4.62 -11.20
C SER A 166 -59.20 4.01 -12.52
N VAL A 167 -60.17 3.70 -13.37
CA VAL A 167 -59.98 3.47 -14.81
C VAL A 167 -59.68 4.83 -15.46
N THR A 168 -58.66 4.94 -16.30
CA THR A 168 -58.75 5.59 -17.62
C THR A 168 -57.56 5.19 -18.49
N MET A 169 -57.88 4.68 -19.69
CA MET A 169 -56.96 4.36 -20.79
C MET A 169 -56.36 5.61 -21.43
N THR A 170 -55.11 5.54 -21.86
CA THR A 170 -54.76 6.03 -23.21
C THR A 170 -53.62 5.19 -23.79
N GLN A 171 -53.88 4.66 -24.98
CA GLN A 171 -53.02 3.78 -25.77
C GLN A 171 -52.56 4.57 -27.00
N THR A 172 -51.26 4.58 -27.29
CA THR A 172 -50.66 4.75 -28.65
C THR A 172 -49.14 4.52 -28.50
N SER A 173 -48.69 3.28 -28.73
CA SER A 173 -48.04 2.77 -29.96
C SER A 173 -46.52 3.04 -30.00
N ALA A 174 -45.69 2.13 -29.47
CA ALA A 174 -45.01 1.00 -30.17
C ALA A 174 -43.58 1.42 -30.62
N PHE A 175 -42.44 0.79 -30.28
CA PHE A 175 -42.08 -0.63 -30.23
C PHE A 175 -40.86 -0.92 -29.30
N MET A 176 -40.99 -2.05 -28.56
CA MET A 176 -40.01 -3.04 -28.01
C MET A 176 -38.81 -2.58 -27.13
N GLN A 177 -38.75 -2.86 -25.80
CA GLN A 177 -38.70 -4.15 -25.06
C GLN A 177 -37.34 -4.87 -25.26
N ASP A 178 -36.57 -5.35 -24.28
CA ASP A 178 -36.65 -5.55 -22.83
C ASP A 178 -35.19 -5.68 -22.35
N SER A 179 -34.84 -5.13 -21.18
CA SER A 179 -34.07 -5.85 -20.17
C SER A 179 -33.93 -4.95 -18.96
N ASN A 180 -34.94 -5.08 -18.11
CA ASN A 180 -35.01 -4.63 -16.74
C ASN A 180 -33.87 -5.26 -15.93
N GLY A 181 -32.67 -4.68 -16.02
CA GLY A 181 -31.56 -4.97 -15.13
C GLY A 181 -31.53 -3.89 -14.06
N SER A 182 -31.95 -4.23 -12.85
CA SER A 182 -31.64 -3.43 -11.67
C SER A 182 -30.14 -3.13 -11.68
N ILE A 183 -29.78 -1.85 -11.83
CA ILE A 183 -28.42 -1.40 -11.54
C ILE A 183 -28.27 -1.58 -10.03
N ILE A 184 -27.87 -2.78 -9.62
CA ILE A 184 -27.34 -3.01 -8.29
C ILE A 184 -26.15 -2.06 -8.22
N SER A 185 -26.30 -0.94 -7.51
CA SER A 185 -25.18 -0.08 -7.19
C SER A 185 -24.29 -0.90 -6.28
N GLN A 186 -23.34 -1.62 -6.90
CA GLN A 186 -22.43 -2.45 -6.15
C GLN A 186 -21.77 -1.57 -5.09
N PRO A 187 -21.65 -2.06 -3.84
CA PRO A 187 -20.89 -1.33 -2.84
C PRO A 187 -19.49 -1.09 -3.44
N PRO A 188 -18.94 0.13 -3.29
CA PRO A 188 -17.67 0.50 -3.88
C PRO A 188 -16.66 -0.59 -3.51
N PRO A 189 -15.73 -0.91 -4.42
CA PRO A 189 -14.69 -1.87 -4.12
C PRO A 189 -14.01 -1.44 -2.81
N ALA A 190 -14.17 -2.23 -1.75
CA ALA A 190 -13.38 -2.10 -0.55
C ALA A 190 -11.98 -2.56 -0.95
N ILE A 191 -11.05 -1.62 -0.95
CA ILE A 191 -9.68 -1.80 -1.40
C ILE A 191 -8.81 -1.69 -0.16
N SER A 192 -7.94 -2.68 0.02
CA SER A 192 -7.06 -2.74 1.17
C SER A 192 -5.64 -2.96 0.66
N VAL A 193 -4.78 -1.98 0.93
CA VAL A 193 -3.34 -2.11 0.76
C VAL A 193 -2.77 -2.40 2.14
N VAL A 194 -2.07 -3.52 2.27
CA VAL A 194 -1.44 -3.92 3.54
C VAL A 194 0.07 -3.91 3.34
N THR A 195 0.76 -3.04 4.08
CA THR A 195 2.22 -3.00 4.13
C THR A 195 2.71 -3.66 5.40
N PHE A 196 3.71 -4.53 5.27
CA PHE A 196 4.36 -5.14 6.42
C PHE A 196 5.73 -4.52 6.61
N ARG A 197 6.01 -4.08 7.83
CA ARG A 197 7.35 -3.65 8.25
C ARG A 197 7.91 -4.67 9.22
N TRP A 198 9.03 -5.29 8.87
CA TRP A 198 9.75 -6.18 9.77
C TRP A 198 10.80 -5.38 10.55
N ASP A 199 10.49 -4.98 11.78
CA ASP A 199 11.49 -4.40 12.67
C ASP A 199 12.23 -5.51 13.44
N ALA A 200 13.57 -5.55 13.28
CA ALA A 200 14.44 -6.54 13.91
C ALA A 200 14.40 -6.54 15.46
N LYS A 201 13.82 -5.49 16.08
CA LYS A 201 13.63 -5.37 17.53
C LYS A 201 12.58 -6.35 18.11
N ILE A 202 11.85 -7.09 17.28
CA ILE A 202 10.86 -8.08 17.74
C ILE A 202 11.53 -9.41 18.16
N LYS A 203 12.86 -9.57 18.03
CA LYS A 203 13.56 -10.80 18.45
C LYS A 203 13.64 -11.00 19.97
N ASP A 204 13.53 -9.95 20.79
CA ASP A 204 13.80 -10.07 22.23
C ASP A 204 12.60 -10.56 23.07
N ASN A 205 11.46 -10.87 22.44
CA ASN A 205 10.29 -11.41 23.16
C ASN A 205 10.03 -12.90 22.92
N LYS A 206 11.04 -13.67 22.48
CA LYS A 206 10.97 -15.13 22.57
C LYS A 206 11.31 -15.55 23.99
N GLY A 207 10.26 -15.78 24.78
CA GLY A 207 10.35 -16.48 26.06
C GLY A 207 11.25 -17.70 25.93
N GLY A 208 12.37 -17.66 26.66
CA GLY A 208 13.16 -18.84 26.91
C GLY A 208 12.35 -19.80 27.80
N PRO A 209 12.56 -21.12 27.68
CA PRO A 209 11.86 -22.08 28.53
C PRO A 209 12.36 -21.94 29.96
N ASP A 210 11.45 -21.81 30.92
CA ASP A 210 11.76 -22.01 32.34
C ASP A 210 12.44 -23.38 32.50
N ARG A 211 13.67 -23.36 33.02
CA ARG A 211 14.37 -24.53 33.56
C ARG A 211 14.94 -24.18 34.92
#